data_AF-A0A9E7Z2W5-F1
#
_entry.id   AF-A0A9E7Z2W5-F1
#
_cell.length_a   1.000
_cell.length_b   1.000
_cell.length_c   1.000
_cell.angle_alpha   90.00
_cell.angle_beta   90.00
_cell.angle_gamma   90.00
#
_symmetry.space_group_name_H-M   'P 1'
#
loop_
_entity.id
_entity.type
_entity.pdbx_description
1 polymer ?
#
loop_
_entity_poly.entity_id
_entity_poly.type
_entity_poly.pdbx_seq_one_letter_code
_entity_poly.pdbx_strand_id
1 'polypeptide(L)'
;MELSKAADSSIVQRALWHAAIVNYIKCFGGGVRTDLDADLIYGGNALAMEAYRYFRELRNKHIAHDVNAYAQCTPGAVVNKEGHQYKVAKILCTSTFAETIQQDSFDNLHNLIADARKAVEIEFDNLCAELTTELEAKPHAELLASDSVTCGVPTLQELFRQRKAAALSQPGRNARKKKR
;
A
#
# COMPACT_ATOMS: atom_id res chain seq x y z
N MET A 1 8.90 0.63 35.46
CA MET A 1 9.01 -0.55 34.56
C MET A 1 7.72 -0.79 33.76
N GLU A 2 6.54 -0.36 34.20
CA GLU A 2 5.30 -0.52 33.41
C GLU A 2 5.08 0.52 32.30
N LEU A 3 5.61 1.75 32.45
CA LEU A 3 5.50 2.80 31.42
C LEU A 3 6.21 2.46 30.09
N SER A 4 7.23 1.58 30.10
CA SER A 4 7.95 1.20 28.87
C SER A 4 7.14 0.23 28.01
N LYS A 5 6.44 -0.74 28.60
CA LYS A 5 5.62 -1.72 27.85
C LYS A 5 4.49 -1.05 27.05
N ALA A 6 3.85 -0.04 27.63
CA ALA A 6 2.76 0.70 26.97
C ALA A 6 3.28 1.55 25.80
N ALA A 7 4.45 2.18 25.97
CA ALA A 7 5.13 2.93 24.90
C ALA A 7 5.63 2.00 23.78
N ASP A 8 6.13 0.81 24.12
CA ASP A 8 6.55 -0.19 23.14
C ASP A 8 5.35 -0.70 22.32
N SER A 9 4.19 -0.90 22.98
CA SER A 9 2.96 -1.32 22.31
C SER A 9 2.45 -0.29 21.31
N SER A 10 2.50 1.00 21.63
CA SER A 10 2.01 2.06 20.73
C SER A 10 2.93 2.28 19.52
N ILE A 11 4.25 2.11 19.70
CA ILE A 11 5.21 2.16 18.60
C ILE A 11 5.00 1.00 17.64
N VAL A 12 4.85 -0.23 18.15
CA VAL A 12 4.58 -1.42 17.34
C VAL A 12 3.26 -1.28 16.60
N GLN A 13 2.20 -0.83 17.28
CA GLN A 13 0.90 -0.61 16.65
C GLN A 13 0.98 0.39 15.50
N ARG A 14 1.66 1.53 15.68
CA ARG A 14 1.86 2.53 14.63
C ARG A 14 2.70 1.98 13.47
N ALA A 15 3.73 1.20 13.76
CA ALA A 15 4.56 0.58 12.73
C ALA A 15 3.75 -0.40 11.87
N LEU A 16 2.93 -1.24 12.50
CA LEU A 16 2.03 -2.18 11.82
C LEU A 16 0.96 -1.44 10.99
N TRP A 17 0.39 -0.36 11.54
CA TRP A 17 -0.56 0.49 10.84
C TRP A 17 0.02 1.08 9.56
N HIS A 18 1.21 1.69 9.66
CA HIS A 18 1.90 2.25 8.49
C HIS A 18 2.24 1.16 7.47
N ALA A 19 2.73 0.01 7.93
CA ALA A 19 3.04 -1.11 7.06
C ALA A 19 1.80 -1.63 6.32
N ALA A 20 0.66 -1.74 7.00
CA ALA A 20 -0.60 -2.17 6.39
C ALA A 20 -1.04 -1.21 5.28
N ILE A 21 -1.06 0.09 5.56
CA ILE A 21 -1.44 1.12 4.58
C ILE A 21 -0.48 1.11 3.37
N VAL A 22 0.83 1.07 3.60
CA VAL A 22 1.82 1.07 2.52
C VAL A 22 1.66 -0.17 1.63
N ASN A 23 1.51 -1.36 2.22
CA ASN A 23 1.35 -2.59 1.45
C ASN A 23 0.02 -2.63 0.70
N TYR A 24 -1.07 -2.19 1.33
CA TYR A 24 -2.39 -2.09 0.70
C TYR A 24 -2.36 -1.16 -0.52
N ILE A 25 -1.90 0.08 -0.35
CA ILE A 25 -1.87 1.06 -1.46
C ILE A 25 -0.89 0.64 -2.57
N LYS A 26 0.17 -0.10 -2.24
CA LYS A 26 1.10 -0.64 -3.24
C LYS A 26 0.42 -1.60 -4.24
N CYS A 27 -0.66 -2.29 -3.85
CA CYS A 27 -1.41 -3.15 -4.77
C CYS A 27 -2.10 -2.36 -5.91
N PHE A 28 -2.33 -1.06 -5.72
CA PHE A 28 -2.94 -0.15 -6.70
C PHE A 28 -1.89 0.76 -7.38
N GLY A 29 -0.61 0.56 -7.07
CA GLY A 29 0.49 1.33 -7.62
C GLY A 29 1.02 0.69 -8.90
N GLY A 30 1.07 1.46 -9.99
CA GLY A 30 1.61 1.00 -11.26
C GLY A 30 3.06 0.49 -11.16
N GLY A 31 3.40 -0.47 -12.02
CA GLY A 31 4.72 -1.10 -12.06
C GLY A 31 4.79 -2.25 -13.06
N VAL A 32 5.66 -3.22 -12.81
CA VAL A 32 5.81 -4.45 -13.62
C VAL A 32 4.79 -5.55 -13.28
N ARG A 33 3.97 -5.36 -12.24
CA ARG A 33 2.91 -6.29 -11.84
C ARG A 33 1.57 -5.75 -12.34
N THR A 34 0.59 -6.65 -12.53
CA THR A 34 -0.81 -6.25 -12.68
C THR A 34 -1.25 -5.51 -11.42
N ASP A 35 -1.71 -4.28 -11.60
CA ASP A 35 -2.23 -3.42 -10.55
C ASP A 35 -3.73 -3.65 -10.35
N LEU A 36 -4.18 -3.46 -9.11
CA LEU A 36 -5.60 -3.43 -8.80
C LEU A 36 -6.21 -2.14 -9.33
N ASP A 37 -7.39 -2.25 -9.94
CA ASP A 37 -8.17 -1.13 -10.43
C ASP A 37 -9.20 -0.72 -9.36
N ALA A 38 -8.93 0.38 -8.66
CA ALA A 38 -9.80 0.86 -7.60
C ALA A 38 -11.19 1.26 -8.10
N ASP A 39 -11.32 1.76 -9.33
CA ASP A 39 -12.62 2.12 -9.90
C ASP A 39 -13.43 0.86 -10.21
N LEU A 40 -12.77 -0.21 -10.66
CA LEU A 40 -13.41 -1.51 -10.85
C LEU A 40 -13.89 -2.13 -9.53
N ILE A 41 -13.07 -2.06 -8.48
CA ILE A 41 -13.36 -2.72 -7.20
C ILE A 41 -14.35 -1.90 -6.35
N TYR A 42 -14.14 -0.58 -6.26
CA TYR A 42 -14.88 0.30 -5.34
C TYR A 42 -15.83 1.28 -6.02
N GLY A 43 -15.83 1.39 -7.35
CA GLY A 43 -16.62 2.40 -8.06
C GLY A 43 -18.14 2.33 -7.83
N GLY A 44 -18.65 1.16 -7.42
CA GLY A 44 -20.05 0.97 -7.03
C GLY A 44 -20.40 1.42 -5.60
N ASN A 45 -19.41 1.78 -4.78
CA ASN A 45 -19.60 2.18 -3.39
C ASN A 45 -18.85 3.49 -3.10
N ALA A 46 -19.59 4.59 -3.02
CA ALA A 46 -19.02 5.93 -2.82
C ALA A 46 -18.20 6.04 -1.52
N LEU A 47 -18.65 5.41 -0.43
CA LEU A 47 -17.93 5.44 0.85
C LEU A 47 -16.63 4.63 0.79
N ALA A 48 -16.64 3.47 0.14
CA ALA A 48 -15.42 2.69 -0.08
C ALA A 48 -14.42 3.46 -0.96
N MET A 49 -14.91 4.12 -2.01
CA MET A 49 -14.06 4.95 -2.88
C MET A 49 -13.46 6.15 -2.12
N GLU A 50 -14.24 6.80 -1.25
CA GLU A 50 -13.75 7.87 -0.38
C GLU A 50 -12.68 7.37 0.60
N ALA A 51 -12.94 6.26 1.28
CA ALA A 51 -11.98 5.63 2.19
C ALA A 51 -10.69 5.23 1.47
N TYR A 52 -10.79 4.65 0.27
CA TYR A 52 -9.63 4.36 -0.57
C TYR A 52 -8.81 5.61 -0.88
N ARG A 53 -9.45 6.70 -1.31
CA ARG A 53 -8.78 7.98 -1.59
C ARG A 53 -8.10 8.53 -0.34
N TYR A 54 -8.77 8.45 0.81
CA TYR A 54 -8.19 8.83 2.10
C TYR A 54 -6.89 8.06 2.38
N PHE A 55 -6.89 6.72 2.32
CA PHE A 55 -5.68 5.94 2.59
C PHE A 55 -4.58 6.14 1.56
N ARG A 56 -4.94 6.37 0.29
CA ARG A 56 -3.99 6.72 -0.77
C ARG A 56 -3.28 8.03 -0.47
N GLU A 57 -4.02 9.07 -0.10
CA GLU A 57 -3.43 10.36 0.25
C GLU A 57 -2.69 10.30 1.59
N LEU A 58 -3.19 9.56 2.58
CA LEU A 58 -2.48 9.34 3.84
C LEU A 58 -1.10 8.68 3.60
N ARG A 59 -1.04 7.65 2.76
CA ARG A 59 0.22 7.05 2.32
C ARG A 59 1.10 8.07 1.60
N ASN A 60 0.55 8.77 0.60
CA ASN A 60 1.31 9.62 -0.30
C ASN A 60 1.77 10.95 0.31
N LYS A 61 1.08 11.44 1.34
CA LYS A 61 1.36 12.75 1.93
C LYS A 61 1.98 12.63 3.32
N HIS A 62 1.55 11.67 4.13
CA HIS A 62 1.95 11.61 5.53
C HIS A 62 2.94 10.49 5.85
N ILE A 63 2.75 9.29 5.29
CA ILE A 63 3.51 8.09 5.73
C ILE A 63 4.77 7.87 4.89
N ALA A 64 4.69 7.97 3.56
CA ALA A 64 5.78 7.62 2.65
C ALA A 64 6.51 8.85 2.04
N HIS A 65 5.95 10.06 2.22
CA HIS A 65 6.55 11.31 1.77
C HIS A 65 6.43 12.36 2.89
N ASP A 66 7.31 13.35 2.89
CA ASP A 66 7.30 14.47 3.85
C ASP A 66 6.34 15.59 3.41
N VAL A 67 5.03 15.32 3.31
CA VAL A 67 4.04 16.36 2.93
C VAL A 67 3.00 16.61 4.02
N ASN A 68 3.22 17.75 4.66
CA ASN A 68 2.70 18.23 5.93
C ASN A 68 1.21 18.63 5.94
N ALA A 69 0.46 17.99 6.86
CA ALA A 69 -0.62 18.55 7.68
C ALA A 69 -0.80 17.74 8.98
N TYR A 70 -0.49 16.44 8.93
CA TYR A 70 -0.61 15.48 10.03
C TYR A 70 0.59 15.47 11.01
N ALA A 71 1.63 16.24 10.74
CA ALA A 71 2.80 16.40 11.60
C ALA A 71 3.28 17.85 11.57
N GLN A 72 3.29 18.52 12.72
CA GLN A 72 3.72 19.92 12.87
C GLN A 72 4.78 20.03 13.95
N CYS A 73 5.77 20.90 13.73
CA CYS A 73 6.75 21.28 14.74
C CYS A 73 6.72 22.80 14.90
N THR A 74 6.31 23.28 16.07
CA THR A 74 6.19 24.70 16.38
C THR A 74 7.24 25.10 17.41
N PRO A 75 8.26 25.88 17.04
CA PRO A 75 9.18 26.45 18.01
C PRO A 75 8.51 27.58 18.79
N GLY A 76 8.80 27.67 20.08
CA GLY A 76 8.30 28.71 20.98
C GLY A 76 9.38 29.19 21.93
N ALA A 77 9.36 30.48 22.25
CA ALA A 77 10.26 31.07 23.25
C ALA A 77 9.54 31.20 24.59
N VAL A 78 10.12 30.64 25.64
CA VAL A 78 9.73 30.92 27.02
C VAL A 78 10.43 32.22 27.42
N VAL A 79 9.66 33.24 27.75
CA VAL A 79 10.17 34.57 28.10
C VAL A 79 10.30 34.68 29.62
N ASN A 80 11.40 35.28 30.08
CA ASN A 80 11.61 35.55 31.51
C ASN A 80 10.71 36.70 32.00
N LYS A 81 10.56 36.80 33.32
CA LYS A 81 9.93 37.97 33.95
C LYS A 81 10.75 39.24 33.67
N GLU A 82 10.08 40.37 33.67
CA GLU A 82 10.71 41.68 33.46
C GLU A 82 11.81 41.94 34.51
N GLY A 83 12.92 42.56 34.09
CA GLY A 83 14.08 42.85 34.93
C GLY A 83 15.13 41.73 35.05
N HIS A 84 14.90 40.55 34.46
CA HIS A 84 15.90 39.48 34.41
C HIS A 84 17.03 39.79 33.41
N GLN A 85 18.27 39.33 33.69
CA GLN A 85 19.45 39.63 32.85
C GLN A 85 19.29 39.22 31.38
N TYR A 86 18.53 38.14 31.12
CA TYR A 86 18.24 37.63 29.78
C TYR A 86 16.73 37.56 29.55
N LYS A 87 16.28 38.01 28.37
CA LYS A 87 14.85 38.07 28.01
C LYS A 87 14.23 36.69 27.76
N VAL A 88 14.99 35.77 27.16
CA VAL A 88 14.51 34.42 26.82
C VAL A 88 15.09 33.43 27.82
N ALA A 89 14.23 32.63 28.43
CA ALA A 89 14.60 31.57 29.36
C ALA A 89 15.00 30.29 28.61
N LYS A 90 14.21 29.91 27.60
CA LYS A 90 14.38 28.66 26.86
C LYS A 90 13.67 28.73 25.51
N ILE A 91 14.22 28.03 24.52
CA ILE A 91 13.50 27.68 23.29
C ILE A 91 12.94 26.28 23.45
N LEU A 92 11.65 26.12 23.20
CA LEU A 92 10.94 24.84 23.16
C LEU A 92 10.56 24.55 21.72
N CYS A 93 10.54 23.27 21.35
CA CYS A 93 9.98 22.81 20.09
C CYS A 93 8.87 21.82 20.42
N THR A 94 7.64 22.16 20.05
CA THR A 94 6.48 21.28 20.25
C THR A 94 6.20 20.54 18.96
N SER A 95 6.23 19.21 19.01
CA SER A 95 5.83 18.37 17.88
C SER A 95 4.43 17.82 18.11
N THR A 96 3.52 18.09 17.19
CA THR A 96 2.14 17.61 17.19
C THR A 96 1.97 16.65 16.03
N PHE A 97 1.43 15.46 16.30
CA PHE A 97 1.11 14.44 15.30
C PHE A 97 -0.37 14.12 15.39
N ALA A 98 -1.06 14.08 14.25
CA ALA A 98 -2.43 13.62 14.18
C ALA A 98 -2.48 12.09 14.36
N GLU A 99 -3.40 11.63 15.20
CA GLU A 99 -3.65 10.21 15.40
C GLU A 99 -4.44 9.67 14.21
N THR A 100 -3.89 8.66 13.54
CA THR A 100 -4.48 8.08 12.31
C THR A 100 -4.99 6.67 12.50
N ILE A 101 -4.72 6.05 13.65
CA ILE A 101 -5.19 4.72 14.03
C ILE A 101 -6.34 4.83 15.03
N GLN A 102 -7.51 5.17 14.50
CA GLN A 102 -8.77 5.15 15.24
C GLN A 102 -9.61 3.96 14.78
N GLN A 103 -10.56 3.50 15.61
CA GLN A 103 -11.40 2.33 15.33
C GLN A 103 -12.06 2.42 13.94
N ASP A 104 -12.69 3.55 13.63
CA ASP A 104 -13.36 3.75 12.33
C ASP A 104 -12.37 3.67 11.16
N SER A 105 -11.16 4.19 11.32
CA SER A 105 -10.12 4.11 10.30
C SER A 105 -9.62 2.68 10.13
N PHE A 106 -9.47 1.94 11.24
CA PHE A 106 -9.11 0.54 11.20
C PHE A 106 -10.17 -0.30 10.45
N ASP A 107 -11.44 -0.12 10.79
CA ASP A 107 -12.55 -0.85 10.18
C ASP A 107 -12.69 -0.54 8.68
N ASN A 108 -12.53 0.74 8.31
CA ASN A 108 -12.50 1.15 6.90
C ASN A 108 -11.35 0.47 6.14
N LEU A 109 -10.13 0.45 6.69
CA LEU A 109 -9.01 -0.21 6.02
C LEU A 109 -9.24 -1.72 5.91
N HIS A 110 -9.76 -2.35 6.97
CA HIS A 110 -10.08 -3.78 6.97
C HIS A 110 -11.09 -4.13 5.88
N ASN A 111 -12.18 -3.36 5.76
CA ASN A 111 -13.22 -3.60 4.76
C ASN A 111 -12.69 -3.45 3.34
N LEU A 112 -11.88 -2.41 3.09
CA LEU A 112 -11.22 -2.24 1.79
C LEU A 112 -10.30 -3.42 1.45
N ILE A 113 -9.49 -3.90 2.41
CA ILE A 113 -8.63 -5.07 2.19
C ILE A 113 -9.45 -6.32 1.89
N ALA A 114 -10.58 -6.52 2.59
CA ALA A 114 -11.46 -7.66 2.35
C ALA A 114 -12.06 -7.61 0.94
N ASP A 115 -12.56 -6.46 0.51
CA ASP A 115 -13.12 -6.25 -0.83
C ASP A 115 -12.07 -6.43 -1.94
N ALA A 116 -10.87 -5.84 -1.77
CA ALA A 116 -9.76 -6.04 -2.70
C ALA A 116 -9.35 -7.50 -2.81
N ARG A 117 -9.27 -8.22 -1.69
CA ARG A 117 -8.92 -9.64 -1.67
C ARG A 117 -9.95 -10.47 -2.42
N LYS A 118 -11.24 -10.22 -2.18
CA LYS A 118 -12.33 -10.89 -2.89
C LYS A 118 -12.26 -10.65 -4.40
N ALA A 119 -11.94 -9.43 -4.83
CA ALA A 119 -11.76 -9.14 -6.26
C ALA A 119 -10.59 -9.92 -6.87
N VAL A 120 -9.47 -10.05 -6.15
CA VAL A 120 -8.31 -10.86 -6.59
C VAL A 120 -8.67 -12.34 -6.68
N GLU A 121 -9.40 -12.88 -5.70
CA GLU A 121 -9.84 -14.28 -5.70
C GLU A 121 -10.70 -14.58 -6.93
N ILE A 122 -11.67 -13.72 -7.24
CA ILE A 122 -12.51 -13.84 -8.44
C ILE A 122 -11.68 -13.82 -9.73
N GLU A 123 -10.75 -12.87 -9.85
CA GLU A 123 -9.92 -12.76 -11.05
C GLU A 123 -8.97 -13.95 -11.19
N PHE A 124 -8.41 -14.44 -10.08
CA PHE A 124 -7.57 -15.63 -10.06
C PHE A 124 -8.33 -16.86 -10.55
N ASP A 125 -9.56 -17.07 -10.05
CA ASP A 125 -10.40 -18.18 -10.46
C ASP A 125 -10.77 -18.11 -11.95
N ASN A 126 -11.09 -16.91 -12.45
CA ASN A 126 -11.36 -16.68 -13.88
C ASN A 126 -10.14 -17.06 -14.74
N LEU A 127 -8.96 -16.56 -14.38
CA LEU A 127 -7.72 -16.86 -15.09
C LEU A 127 -7.39 -18.35 -15.05
N CYS A 128 -7.61 -19.02 -13.92
CA CYS A 128 -7.42 -20.45 -13.80
C CYS A 128 -8.38 -21.23 -14.71
N ALA A 129 -9.65 -20.83 -14.80
CA ALA A 129 -10.62 -21.45 -15.71
C ALA A 129 -10.24 -21.25 -17.19
N GLU A 130 -9.81 -20.04 -17.56
CA GLU A 130 -9.34 -19.72 -18.92
C GLU A 130 -8.10 -20.55 -19.29
N LEU A 131 -7.08 -20.54 -18.43
CA LEU A 131 -5.84 -21.30 -18.65
C LEU A 131 -6.10 -22.81 -18.69
N THR A 132 -6.99 -23.33 -17.84
CA THR A 132 -7.38 -24.74 -17.88
C THR A 132 -8.00 -25.08 -19.23
N THR A 133 -8.92 -24.25 -19.72
CA THR A 133 -9.55 -24.45 -21.04
C THR A 133 -8.51 -24.43 -22.17
N GLU A 134 -7.54 -23.51 -22.13
CA GLU A 134 -6.47 -23.43 -23.12
C GLU A 134 -5.56 -24.67 -23.08
N LEU A 135 -5.17 -25.12 -21.88
CA LEU A 135 -4.25 -26.24 -21.72
C LEU A 135 -4.91 -27.59 -22.07
N GLU A 136 -6.18 -27.79 -21.72
CA GLU A 136 -6.94 -28.99 -22.08
C GLU A 136 -7.15 -29.12 -23.60
N ALA A 137 -7.09 -28.02 -24.35
CA ALA A 137 -7.13 -28.05 -25.81
C ALA A 137 -5.82 -28.54 -26.46
N LYS A 138 -4.72 -28.62 -25.71
CA LYS A 138 -3.41 -29.02 -26.23
C LYS A 138 -3.23 -30.54 -26.14
N PRO A 139 -2.51 -31.18 -27.09
CA PRO A 139 -2.19 -32.59 -27.00
C PRO A 139 -1.38 -32.91 -25.74
N HIS A 140 -1.71 -34.01 -25.07
CA HIS A 140 -1.02 -34.41 -23.83
C HIS A 140 0.51 -34.56 -23.97
N ALA A 141 0.99 -34.97 -25.15
CA ALA A 141 2.42 -35.06 -25.44
C ALA A 141 3.14 -33.69 -25.42
N GLU A 142 2.47 -32.62 -25.81
CA GLU A 142 2.99 -31.25 -25.76
C GLU A 142 3.09 -30.76 -24.31
N LEU A 143 2.06 -31.06 -23.50
CA LEU A 143 2.04 -30.70 -22.08
C LEU A 143 3.18 -31.40 -21.32
N LEU A 144 3.42 -32.68 -21.59
CA LEU A 144 4.52 -33.44 -20.98
C LEU A 144 5.91 -32.94 -21.37
N ALA A 145 6.05 -32.32 -22.54
CA ALA A 145 7.31 -31.75 -23.00
C ALA A 145 7.59 -30.35 -22.42
N SER A 146 6.68 -29.78 -21.64
CA SER A 146 6.82 -28.45 -21.05
C SER A 146 7.91 -28.40 -19.98
N ASP A 147 8.59 -27.26 -19.88
CA ASP A 147 9.62 -27.04 -18.87
C ASP A 147 9.06 -27.17 -17.44
N SER A 148 9.85 -27.77 -16.55
CA SER A 148 9.51 -27.82 -15.13
C SER A 148 9.52 -26.42 -14.51
N VAL A 149 8.55 -26.17 -13.62
CA VAL A 149 8.50 -24.91 -12.88
C VAL A 149 9.70 -24.84 -11.93
N THR A 150 10.55 -23.85 -12.13
CA THR A 150 11.65 -23.53 -11.21
C THR A 150 11.37 -22.19 -10.52
N CYS A 151 11.58 -22.16 -9.21
CA CYS A 151 11.48 -20.93 -8.42
C CYS A 151 12.79 -20.74 -7.66
N GLY A 152 13.38 -19.55 -7.79
CA GLY A 152 14.63 -19.18 -7.13
C GLY A 152 14.51 -17.82 -6.45
N VAL A 153 15.34 -17.60 -5.43
CA VAL A 153 15.48 -16.28 -4.81
C VAL A 153 16.27 -15.40 -5.77
N PRO A 154 15.78 -14.20 -6.12
CA PRO A 154 16.51 -13.32 -7.02
C PRO A 154 17.82 -12.85 -6.36
N THR A 155 18.88 -12.82 -7.17
CA THR A 155 20.17 -12.23 -6.81
C THR A 155 20.09 -10.69 -6.83
N LEU A 156 21.07 -10.03 -6.20
CA LEU A 156 21.13 -8.57 -6.15
C LEU A 156 21.18 -7.94 -7.55
N GLN A 157 21.90 -8.55 -8.50
CA GLN A 157 21.96 -8.03 -9.87
C GLN A 157 20.62 -8.17 -10.60
N GLU A 158 19.82 -9.19 -10.28
CA GLU A 158 18.51 -9.42 -10.90
C GLU A 158 17.45 -8.41 -10.46
N LEU A 159 17.61 -7.76 -9.29
CA LEU A 159 16.71 -6.71 -8.82
C LEU A 159 16.69 -5.47 -9.75
N PHE A 160 17.78 -5.24 -10.49
CA PHE A 160 17.90 -4.10 -11.41
C PHE A 160 17.48 -4.44 -12.84
N ARG A 161 17.22 -5.72 -13.15
CA ARG A 161 16.69 -6.13 -14.45
C ARG A 161 15.17 -6.07 -14.40
N GLN A 162 14.55 -5.56 -15.47
CA GLN A 162 13.13 -5.84 -15.68
C GLN A 162 12.98 -7.35 -15.81
N ARG A 163 12.06 -7.95 -15.06
CA ARG A 163 11.66 -9.33 -15.35
C ARG A 163 11.23 -9.36 -16.81
N LYS A 164 11.84 -10.23 -17.62
CA LYS A 164 11.23 -10.59 -18.90
C LYS A 164 9.82 -11.05 -18.53
N ALA A 165 8.80 -10.36 -19.04
CA ALA A 165 7.47 -10.94 -19.05
C ALA A 165 7.65 -12.35 -19.64
N ALA A 166 7.12 -13.37 -18.95
CA ALA A 166 6.98 -14.67 -19.60
C ALA A 166 6.37 -14.38 -20.97
N ALA A 167 6.99 -14.88 -22.04
CA ALA A 167 6.46 -14.71 -23.36
C ALA A 167 5.07 -15.36 -23.35
N LEU A 168 4.04 -14.57 -23.07
CA LEU A 168 2.66 -14.95 -23.31
C LEU A 168 2.64 -15.39 -24.76
N SER A 169 2.32 -16.66 -24.99
CA SER A 169 2.08 -17.18 -26.31
C SER A 169 0.93 -16.38 -26.94
N GLN A 170 1.31 -15.33 -27.65
CA GLN A 170 0.48 -14.47 -28.51
C GLN A 170 -0.59 -13.59 -27.82
N PRO A 171 -0.95 -12.44 -28.44
CA PRO A 171 -1.62 -11.35 -27.76
C PRO A 171 -3.15 -11.51 -27.78
N GLY A 172 -3.73 -11.89 -26.64
CA GLY A 172 -5.14 -11.65 -26.34
C GLY A 172 -5.37 -10.15 -26.11
N ARG A 173 -6.12 -9.52 -27.01
CA ARG A 173 -6.51 -8.11 -27.00
C ARG A 173 -6.92 -7.60 -25.61
N ASN A 174 -6.27 -6.55 -25.12
CA ASN A 174 -6.91 -5.55 -24.27
C ASN A 174 -6.44 -4.14 -24.65
N ALA A 175 -7.03 -3.63 -25.74
CA ALA A 175 -7.04 -2.21 -26.03
C ALA A 175 -8.01 -1.50 -25.07
N ARG A 176 -7.63 -1.28 -23.81
CA ARG A 176 -8.31 -0.29 -22.96
C ARG A 176 -7.88 1.09 -23.44
N LYS A 177 -8.73 1.69 -24.28
CA LYS A 177 -8.64 3.09 -24.72
C LYS A 177 -8.47 3.99 -23.48
N LYS A 178 -7.30 4.62 -23.35
CA LYS A 178 -7.13 5.82 -22.52
C LYS A 178 -8.04 6.90 -23.11
N LYS A 179 -9.16 7.21 -22.45
CA LYS A 179 -9.83 8.49 -22.66
C LYS A 179 -9.14 9.52 -21.79
N ARG A 180 -8.75 10.60 -22.47
CA ARG A 180 -8.18 11.84 -21.94
C ARG A 180 -9.15 12.55 -21.03
#